data_AF-A0A498R3K1-F1
#
_entry.id   AF-A0A498R3K1-F1
#
_cell.length_a   1.000
_cell.length_b   1.000
_cell.length_c   1.000
_cell.angle_alpha   90.00
_cell.angle_beta   90.00
_cell.angle_gamma   90.00
#
_symmetry.space_group_name_H-M   'P 1'
#
loop_
_entity.id
_entity.type
_entity.pdbx_description
1 polymer ?
#
loop_
_entity_poly.entity_id
_entity_poly.type
_entity_poly.pdbx_seq_one_letter_code
_entity_poly.pdbx_strand_id
1 'polypeptide(L)'
;MKKTLFLLLTVFLLSLSSPVSAQYYDYDHDRGHHHDWSARAYHHGWYRTDYAPVPFRWHERRAFFPPGHMARVYDQDWVDRFPGLHAYRWENRYSDAFWYRGRRITDAVLFYNDDDELVSVGFMHNGSFIFLRDDRNGYESHDSFFFSWWSR
;
A
#
# COMPACT_ATOMS: atom_id res chain seq x y z
N MET A 1 -41.87 -9.18 42.73
CA MET A 1 -41.57 -9.52 41.31
C MET A 1 -41.22 -8.25 40.55
N LYS A 2 -40.33 -8.35 39.53
CA LYS A 2 -39.63 -7.32 38.70
C LYS A 2 -38.17 -7.13 39.16
N LYS A 3 -37.23 -8.02 38.82
CA LYS A 3 -36.50 -8.22 37.54
C LYS A 3 -35.80 -6.96 37.00
N THR A 4 -34.52 -6.84 37.37
CA THR A 4 -33.35 -6.53 36.53
C THR A 4 -33.46 -5.47 35.41
N LEU A 5 -32.67 -4.39 35.53
CA LEU A 5 -31.89 -3.89 34.40
C LEU A 5 -30.54 -3.33 34.89
N PHE A 6 -29.52 -4.14 34.69
CA PHE A 6 -28.11 -3.87 34.92
C PHE A 6 -27.54 -3.22 33.65
N LEU A 7 -26.61 -2.28 33.84
CA LEU A 7 -25.46 -2.02 32.95
C LEU A 7 -25.77 -1.67 31.48
N LEU A 8 -25.71 -0.39 31.12
CA LEU A 8 -25.40 0.08 29.76
C LEU A 8 -24.95 1.56 29.82
N LEU A 9 -23.88 1.85 30.57
CA LEU A 9 -23.29 3.20 30.65
C LEU A 9 -21.78 3.19 30.39
N THR A 10 -21.29 2.31 29.51
CA THR A 10 -19.84 2.20 29.24
C THR A 10 -19.47 1.95 27.77
N VAL A 11 -20.36 2.21 26.80
CA VAL A 11 -20.04 1.99 25.37
C VAL A 11 -20.33 3.21 24.47
N PHE A 12 -20.66 4.37 25.03
CA PHE A 12 -21.06 5.55 24.22
C PHE A 12 -19.97 6.63 24.11
N LEU A 13 -18.69 6.22 24.00
CA LEU A 13 -17.55 7.13 23.78
C LEU A 13 -16.62 6.68 22.63
N LEU A 14 -17.10 5.87 21.70
CA LEU A 14 -16.27 5.33 20.59
C LEU A 14 -16.77 5.64 19.17
N SER A 15 -17.74 6.54 18.99
CA SER A 15 -18.30 6.85 17.66
C SER A 15 -18.03 8.27 17.17
N LEU A 16 -16.85 8.83 17.46
CA LEU A 16 -16.35 10.06 16.84
C LEU A 16 -14.96 9.86 16.22
N SER A 17 -14.73 8.72 15.56
CA SER A 17 -13.78 8.67 14.47
C SER A 17 -14.57 8.96 13.20
N SER A 18 -14.59 10.23 12.79
CA SER A 18 -15.07 10.61 11.46
C SER A 18 -14.41 9.66 10.44
N PRO A 19 -15.15 8.94 9.60
CA PRO A 19 -14.55 8.50 8.36
C PRO A 19 -14.22 9.79 7.63
N VAL A 20 -12.95 10.19 7.60
CA VAL A 20 -12.46 10.92 6.43
C VAL A 20 -12.64 9.91 5.31
N SER A 21 -13.82 9.95 4.71
CA SER A 21 -14.10 9.29 3.45
C SER A 21 -13.08 9.86 2.49
N ALA A 22 -12.02 9.10 2.22
CA ALA A 22 -11.26 9.28 1.01
C ALA A 22 -12.30 9.29 -0.10
N GLN A 23 -12.52 10.47 -0.69
CA GLN A 23 -13.39 10.62 -1.84
C GLN A 23 -12.85 9.67 -2.89
N TYR A 24 -13.61 8.59 -3.10
CA TYR A 24 -13.46 7.62 -4.15
C TYR A 24 -13.66 8.35 -5.48
N TYR A 25 -12.59 8.95 -6.00
CA TYR A 25 -12.52 9.40 -7.38
C TYR A 25 -11.96 8.25 -8.20
N ASP A 26 -12.88 7.38 -8.58
CA ASP A 26 -12.74 6.42 -9.67
C ASP A 26 -12.68 7.20 -10.99
N TYR A 27 -11.57 7.91 -11.22
CA TYR A 27 -11.20 8.38 -12.55
C TYR A 27 -10.57 7.19 -13.29
N ASP A 28 -11.39 6.17 -13.52
CA ASP A 28 -11.21 5.13 -14.54
C ASP A 28 -11.24 5.87 -15.89
N HIS A 29 -10.10 6.45 -16.26
CA HIS A 29 -9.72 6.63 -17.66
C HIS A 29 -8.66 5.59 -17.94
N ASP A 30 -9.17 4.44 -18.33
CA ASP A 30 -8.59 3.29 -19.00
C ASP A 30 -7.78 3.70 -20.26
N ARG A 31 -6.81 4.61 -20.09
CA ARG A 31 -5.76 4.82 -21.07
C ARG A 31 -4.78 3.69 -20.81
N GLY A 32 -4.63 2.78 -21.76
CA GLY A 32 -3.82 1.54 -21.68
C GLY A 32 -2.33 1.75 -21.38
N HIS A 33 -2.02 2.37 -20.25
CA HIS A 33 -0.70 2.64 -19.70
C HIS A 33 -0.39 1.65 -18.58
N HIS A 34 -0.69 0.37 -18.76
CA HIS A 34 -0.27 -0.63 -17.77
C HIS A 34 1.24 -0.85 -17.86
N HIS A 35 1.88 -0.97 -16.70
CA HIS A 35 3.25 -1.44 -16.68
C HIS A 35 3.31 -2.90 -17.17
N ASP A 36 4.35 -3.22 -17.95
CA ASP A 36 4.57 -4.59 -18.41
C ASP A 36 5.14 -5.45 -17.26
N TRP A 37 4.26 -6.19 -16.61
CA TRP A 37 4.60 -7.14 -15.54
C TRP A 37 5.06 -8.52 -16.04
N SER A 38 5.28 -8.71 -17.35
CA SER A 38 5.66 -10.01 -17.91
C SER A 38 7.10 -10.43 -17.56
N ALA A 39 7.93 -9.52 -17.07
CA ALA A 39 9.31 -9.81 -16.70
C ALA A 39 9.41 -10.92 -15.65
N ARG A 40 10.28 -11.90 -15.90
CA ARG A 40 10.44 -13.12 -15.07
C ARG A 40 10.68 -12.83 -13.59
N ALA A 41 11.34 -11.73 -13.26
CA ALA A 41 11.63 -11.31 -11.88
C ALA A 41 10.36 -11.22 -11.01
N TYR A 42 9.21 -10.91 -11.62
CA TYR A 42 7.93 -10.73 -10.90
C TYR A 42 7.14 -12.03 -10.68
N HIS A 43 7.63 -13.19 -11.13
CA HIS A 43 6.88 -14.44 -11.12
C HIS A 43 7.42 -15.50 -10.14
N HIS A 44 8.56 -15.27 -9.48
CA HIS A 44 9.17 -16.23 -8.55
C HIS A 44 9.00 -15.80 -7.09
N GLY A 45 8.57 -16.72 -6.22
CA GLY A 45 8.44 -16.44 -4.78
C GLY A 45 7.26 -15.53 -4.39
N TRP A 46 6.32 -15.33 -5.31
CA TRP A 46 5.10 -14.56 -5.14
C TRP A 46 3.87 -15.45 -5.19
N TYR A 47 2.93 -15.22 -4.28
CA TYR A 47 1.64 -15.90 -4.23
C TYR A 47 0.54 -14.87 -4.50
N ARG A 48 -0.50 -15.23 -5.27
CA ARG A 48 -1.64 -14.32 -5.47
C ARG A 48 -2.35 -14.08 -4.14
N THR A 49 -2.72 -12.83 -3.92
CA THR A 49 -3.53 -12.41 -2.78
C THR A 49 -4.60 -11.42 -3.25
N ASP A 50 -5.52 -11.05 -2.37
CA ASP A 50 -6.59 -10.13 -2.76
C ASP A 50 -6.02 -8.75 -3.05
N TYR A 51 -6.51 -8.13 -4.12
CA TYR A 51 -6.27 -6.72 -4.36
C TYR A 51 -7.06 -5.88 -3.35
N ALA A 52 -6.52 -4.72 -2.99
CA ALA A 52 -7.21 -3.73 -2.19
C ALA A 52 -7.02 -2.34 -2.81
N PRO A 53 -8.04 -1.47 -2.71
CA PRO A 53 -7.87 -0.09 -3.10
C PRO A 53 -6.83 0.59 -2.20
N VAL A 54 -5.94 1.35 -2.82
CA VAL A 54 -4.93 2.19 -2.17
C VAL A 54 -5.30 3.65 -2.32
N PRO A 55 -4.86 4.55 -1.42
CA PRO A 55 -5.20 5.98 -1.47
C PRO A 55 -4.34 6.74 -2.49
N PHE A 56 -3.63 6.03 -3.37
CA PHE A 56 -2.76 6.58 -4.37
C PHE A 56 -3.41 6.43 -5.73
N ARG A 57 -3.17 7.41 -6.60
CA ARG A 57 -3.65 7.35 -7.97
C ARG A 57 -2.63 6.61 -8.83
N TRP A 58 -3.06 5.54 -9.50
CA TRP A 58 -2.22 4.86 -10.48
C TRP A 58 -1.78 5.81 -11.59
N HIS A 59 -0.53 5.66 -12.01
CA HIS A 59 0.17 6.51 -12.98
C HIS A 59 0.31 7.98 -12.56
N GLU A 60 0.04 8.30 -11.29
CA GLU A 60 0.43 9.59 -10.75
C GLU A 60 1.95 9.71 -10.75
N ARG A 61 2.44 10.87 -11.18
CA ARG A 61 3.87 11.14 -11.21
C ARG A 61 4.39 11.48 -9.83
N ARG A 62 5.63 11.09 -9.54
CA ARG A 62 6.27 11.34 -8.24
C ARG A 62 6.25 12.83 -7.88
N ALA A 63 6.43 13.70 -8.87
CA ALA A 63 6.46 15.16 -8.69
C ALA A 63 5.17 15.77 -8.11
N PHE A 64 4.03 15.05 -8.10
CA PHE A 64 2.80 15.51 -7.46
C PHE A 64 2.83 15.38 -5.93
N PHE A 65 3.74 14.56 -5.39
CA PHE A 65 3.95 14.52 -3.95
C PHE A 65 4.82 15.70 -3.51
N PRO A 66 4.46 16.40 -2.42
CA PRO A 66 5.30 17.48 -1.93
C PRO A 66 6.69 16.96 -1.52
N PRO A 67 7.73 17.80 -1.61
CA PRO A 67 9.08 17.44 -1.21
C PRO A 67 9.13 16.85 0.20
N GLY A 68 9.81 15.71 0.37
CA GLY A 68 9.97 15.05 1.67
C GLY A 68 8.80 14.15 2.11
N HIS A 69 7.75 13.97 1.29
CA HIS A 69 6.72 12.94 1.51
C HIS A 69 7.20 11.52 1.21
N MET A 70 8.27 11.40 0.44
CA MET A 70 8.87 10.13 0.06
C MET A 70 10.39 10.22 0.09
N ALA A 71 11.03 9.10 0.42
CA ALA A 71 12.47 8.92 0.34
C ALA A 71 12.80 7.81 -0.67
N ARG A 72 13.69 8.09 -1.63
CA ARG A 72 14.18 7.07 -2.56
C ARG A 72 14.86 5.94 -1.77
N VAL A 73 14.55 4.70 -2.13
CA VAL A 73 15.27 3.52 -1.63
C VAL A 73 16.46 3.27 -2.56
N TYR A 74 17.68 3.42 -2.04
CA TYR A 74 18.95 3.25 -2.78
C TYR A 74 19.62 1.88 -2.54
N ASP A 75 18.83 0.88 -2.18
CA ASP A 75 19.31 -0.45 -1.81
C ASP A 75 19.35 -1.36 -3.04
N GLN A 76 20.51 -2.00 -3.29
CA GLN A 76 20.73 -2.82 -4.48
C GLN A 76 19.84 -4.07 -4.49
N ASP A 77 19.55 -4.65 -3.32
CA ASP A 77 18.70 -5.84 -3.22
C ASP A 77 17.25 -5.54 -3.66
N TRP A 78 16.81 -4.29 -3.49
CA TRP A 78 15.55 -3.80 -4.04
C TRP A 78 15.59 -3.69 -5.56
N VAL A 79 16.68 -3.14 -6.11
CA VAL A 79 16.86 -3.00 -7.58
C VAL A 79 16.85 -4.38 -8.25
N ASP A 80 17.53 -5.36 -7.64
CA ASP A 80 17.64 -6.71 -8.20
C ASP A 80 16.29 -7.46 -8.16
N ARG A 81 15.45 -7.20 -7.14
CA ARG A 81 14.10 -7.79 -7.01
C ARG A 81 13.05 -7.11 -7.88
N PHE A 82 13.22 -5.82 -8.16
CA PHE A 82 12.27 -5.02 -8.92
C PHE A 82 12.96 -4.29 -10.08
N PRO A 83 13.48 -5.04 -11.07
CA PRO A 83 14.24 -4.46 -12.18
C PRO A 83 13.35 -3.55 -13.03
N GLY A 84 13.82 -2.32 -13.28
CA GLY A 84 13.06 -1.31 -14.03
C GLY A 84 12.02 -0.54 -13.18
N LEU A 85 11.99 -0.78 -11.86
CA LEU A 85 11.22 0.03 -10.93
C LEU A 85 12.12 0.88 -10.04
N HIS A 86 11.55 1.97 -9.56
CA HIS A 86 12.16 2.90 -8.65
C HIS A 86 11.34 2.93 -7.37
N ALA A 87 11.91 2.36 -6.32
CA ALA A 87 11.27 2.27 -5.01
C ALA A 87 11.43 3.58 -4.21
N TYR A 88 10.33 4.02 -3.61
CA TYR A 88 10.25 5.18 -2.74
C TYR A 88 9.52 4.81 -1.45
N ARG A 89 10.19 4.94 -0.32
CA ARG A 89 9.57 4.78 1.00
C ARG A 89 8.62 5.94 1.24
N TRP A 90 7.36 5.62 1.43
CA TRP A 90 6.30 6.52 1.87
C TRP A 90 6.04 6.27 3.35
N GLU A 91 6.10 7.33 4.14
CA GLU A 91 5.85 7.27 5.58
C GLU A 91 4.79 8.29 5.96
N ASN A 92 3.90 7.87 6.85
CA ASN A 92 2.86 8.69 7.42
C ASN A 92 3.42 9.89 8.22
N ARG A 93 3.75 10.99 7.53
CA ARG A 93 4.14 12.26 8.16
C ARG A 93 2.95 13.16 8.48
N TYR A 94 1.79 12.95 7.86
CA TYR A 94 0.64 13.86 7.93
C TYR A 94 -0.69 13.18 8.32
N SER A 95 -0.63 12.08 9.06
CA SER A 95 -1.77 11.20 9.38
C SER A 95 -2.34 10.39 8.22
N ASP A 96 -1.69 10.41 7.07
CA ASP A 96 -2.07 9.63 5.89
C ASP A 96 -1.87 8.13 6.14
N ALA A 97 -2.92 7.35 5.92
CA ALA A 97 -2.94 5.92 6.12
C ALA A 97 -4.03 5.30 5.25
N PHE A 98 -3.92 4.00 5.00
CA PHE A 98 -5.00 3.25 4.37
C PHE A 98 -5.26 1.94 5.11
N TRP A 99 -6.35 1.27 4.76
CA TRP A 99 -6.75 0.03 5.40
C TRP A 99 -6.55 -1.13 4.45
N TYR A 100 -5.88 -2.17 4.94
CA TYR A 100 -5.75 -3.45 4.25
C TYR A 100 -6.19 -4.57 5.20
N ARG A 101 -7.24 -5.31 4.81
CA ARG A 101 -7.81 -6.42 5.59
C ARG A 101 -7.99 -6.09 7.08
N GLY A 102 -8.57 -4.93 7.38
CA GLY A 102 -8.85 -4.49 8.76
C GLY A 102 -7.63 -3.99 9.54
N ARG A 103 -6.44 -3.92 8.94
CA ARG A 103 -5.25 -3.31 9.53
C ARG A 103 -4.93 -1.98 8.88
N ARG A 104 -4.62 -0.98 9.71
CA ARG A 104 -4.15 0.31 9.25
C ARG A 104 -2.70 0.21 8.79
N ILE A 105 -2.43 0.64 7.57
CA ILE A 105 -1.11 0.72 6.94
C ILE A 105 -0.67 2.18 6.96
N THR A 106 0.51 2.43 7.51
CA THR A 106 1.07 3.78 7.73
C THR A 106 2.43 3.96 7.06
N ASP A 107 2.96 2.90 6.47
CA ASP A 107 4.23 2.83 5.79
C ASP A 107 4.07 1.93 4.55
N ALA A 108 4.66 2.36 3.45
CA ALA A 108 4.63 1.63 2.20
C ALA A 108 5.87 1.96 1.37
N VAL A 109 6.11 1.16 0.36
CA VAL A 109 7.04 1.44 -0.74
C VAL A 109 6.20 1.65 -1.98
N LEU A 110 6.35 2.82 -2.58
CA LEU A 110 5.74 3.20 -3.84
C LEU A 110 6.73 2.90 -4.97
N PHE A 111 6.29 2.19 -6.00
CA PHE A 111 7.12 1.79 -7.13
C PHE A 111 6.74 2.58 -8.37
N TYR A 112 7.71 3.31 -8.89
CA TYR A 112 7.57 4.07 -10.12
C TYR A 112 8.30 3.38 -11.26
N ASN A 113 7.74 3.40 -12.47
CA ASN A 113 8.42 2.93 -13.67
C ASN A 113 9.44 3.97 -14.20
N ASP A 114 10.09 3.66 -15.33
CA ASP A 114 11.05 4.55 -15.98
C ASP A 114 10.42 5.87 -16.51
N ASP A 115 9.10 5.89 -16.72
CA ASP A 115 8.32 7.08 -17.13
C ASP A 115 7.89 7.96 -15.94
N ASP A 116 8.38 7.65 -14.73
CA ASP A 116 8.05 8.32 -13.47
C ASP A 116 6.58 8.16 -13.04
N GLU A 117 5.94 7.06 -13.41
CA GLU A 117 4.53 6.77 -13.11
C GLU A 117 4.39 5.73 -11.99
N LEU A 118 3.51 5.98 -11.01
CA LEU A 118 3.21 5.01 -9.95
C LEU A 118 2.51 3.78 -10.52
N VAL A 119 3.14 2.62 -10.41
CA VAL A 119 2.63 1.36 -10.99
C VAL A 119 2.41 0.27 -9.96
N SER A 120 3.01 0.41 -8.77
CA SER A 120 2.76 -0.52 -7.67
C SER A 120 2.96 0.09 -6.29
N VAL A 121 2.32 -0.52 -5.29
CA VAL A 121 2.43 -0.20 -3.86
C VAL A 121 2.74 -1.48 -3.12
N GLY A 122 3.77 -1.47 -2.28
CA GLY A 122 4.11 -2.60 -1.43
C GLY A 122 4.22 -2.23 0.04
N PHE A 123 3.85 -3.15 0.93
CA PHE A 123 3.83 -2.91 2.38
C PHE A 123 3.86 -4.23 3.15
N MET A 124 4.29 -4.20 4.41
CA MET A 124 4.27 -5.38 5.26
C MET A 124 2.87 -5.61 5.86
N HIS A 125 2.38 -6.84 5.77
CA HIS A 125 1.15 -7.27 6.43
C HIS A 125 1.29 -8.70 6.95
N ASN A 126 1.06 -8.90 8.25
CA ASN A 126 1.12 -10.21 8.93
C ASN A 126 2.39 -11.03 8.66
N GLY A 127 3.54 -10.35 8.56
CA GLY A 127 4.84 -11.00 8.35
C GLY A 127 5.22 -11.22 6.88
N SER A 128 4.32 -10.91 5.95
CA SER A 128 4.55 -11.03 4.51
C SER A 128 4.59 -9.66 3.86
N PHE A 129 5.34 -9.53 2.77
CA PHE A 129 5.33 -8.34 1.94
C PHE A 129 4.21 -8.44 0.92
N ILE A 130 3.27 -7.52 0.97
CA ILE A 130 2.17 -7.38 0.01
C ILE A 130 2.62 -6.44 -1.10
N PHE A 131 2.26 -6.77 -2.34
CA PHE A 131 2.59 -6.01 -3.55
C PHE A 131 1.34 -5.89 -4.42
N LEU A 132 0.76 -4.69 -4.47
CA LEU A 132 -0.44 -4.37 -5.22
C LEU A 132 -0.06 -3.61 -6.49
N ARG A 133 -0.65 -3.98 -7.63
CA ARG A 133 -0.29 -3.42 -8.94
C ARG A 133 -1.40 -2.59 -9.56
N ASP A 134 -1.03 -1.73 -10.50
CA ASP A 134 -1.90 -0.94 -11.37
C ASP A 134 -2.92 -1.79 -12.16
N ASP A 135 -2.59 -3.05 -12.47
CA ASP A 135 -3.46 -4.00 -13.18
C ASP A 135 -4.47 -4.73 -12.27
N ARG A 136 -4.72 -4.21 -11.06
CA ARG A 136 -5.65 -4.74 -10.05
C ARG A 136 -5.32 -6.16 -9.56
N ASN A 137 -4.09 -6.64 -9.74
CA ASN A 137 -3.62 -7.87 -9.10
C ASN A 137 -2.84 -7.57 -7.80
N GLY A 138 -3.03 -8.43 -6.80
CA GLY A 138 -2.27 -8.43 -5.56
C GLY A 138 -1.40 -9.67 -5.43
N TYR A 139 -0.20 -9.49 -4.89
CA TYR A 139 0.74 -10.57 -4.60
C TYR A 139 1.29 -10.45 -3.19
N GLU A 140 1.71 -11.57 -2.63
CA GLU A 140 2.41 -11.63 -1.34
C GLU A 140 3.69 -12.45 -1.45
N SER A 141 4.73 -12.02 -0.74
CA SER A 141 6.00 -12.73 -0.63
C SER A 141 6.38 -12.93 0.83
N HIS A 142 6.99 -14.08 1.10
CA HIS A 142 7.54 -14.46 2.41
C HIS A 142 9.08 -14.39 2.42
N ASP A 143 9.69 -13.74 1.41
CA ASP A 143 11.14 -13.51 1.38
C ASP A 143 11.57 -12.74 2.64
N SER A 144 12.52 -13.31 3.39
CA SER A 144 13.03 -12.75 4.63
C SER A 144 13.73 -11.40 4.43
N PHE A 145 14.17 -11.11 3.20
CA PHE A 145 14.68 -9.80 2.82
C PHE A 145 13.71 -8.69 3.23
N PHE A 146 12.43 -8.79 2.86
CA PHE A 146 11.46 -7.72 3.13
C PHE A 146 11.28 -7.48 4.61
N PHE A 147 11.14 -8.55 5.40
CA PHE A 147 11.03 -8.43 6.85
C PHE A 147 12.28 -7.78 7.46
N SER A 148 13.47 -8.20 7.02
CA SER A 148 14.75 -7.68 7.52
C SER A 148 14.96 -6.21 7.17
N TRP A 149 14.56 -5.80 5.96
CA TRP A 149 14.70 -4.42 5.49
C TRP A 149 13.71 -3.49 6.17
N TRP A 150 12.46 -3.94 6.34
CA TRP A 150 11.41 -3.13 6.96
C TRP A 150 11.64 -2.84 8.44
N SER A 151 12.42 -3.70 9.10
CA SER A 151 12.74 -3.58 10.53
C SER A 151 13.97 -2.72 10.81
N ARG A 152 14.60 -2.15 9.78
CA ARG A 152 15.73 -1.20 9.89
C ARG A 152 15.22 0.21 10.16
#